data_AF-A0AAV0ZWN2-F1
#
_entry.id   AF-A0AAV0ZWN2-F1
#
_cell.length_a   1.000
_cell.length_b   1.000
_cell.length_c   1.000
_cell.angle_alpha   90.00
_cell.angle_beta   90.00
_cell.angle_gamma   90.00
#
_symmetry.space_group_name_H-M   'P 1'
#
loop_
_entity.id
_entity.type
_entity.pdbx_description
1 polymer ?
#
loop_
_entity_poly.entity_id
_entity_poly.type
_entity_poly.pdbx_seq_one_letter_code
_entity_poly.pdbx_strand_id
1 'polypeptide(L)'
;MGGLLKLCKDQEDVLLPLIRARKQNKGSKSVFSYADTLLELELKEENRKLNEDEMVSLCSEFLNGGMDTTSTALQWIMENLVKYPDVQRKLVEEIKEVIGGDDSGLNKEVKEEDLQKLPYLKCVVLERLRRHPPAHLVLPHAVKEDVVLNGYLVPKDGTVNFMVAEMVPKDVKIIQVSLYL
;
A
#
# COMPACT_ATOMS: atom_id res chain seq x y z
N MET A 1 -24.70 -18.13 -2.69
CA MET A 1 -23.51 -18.90 -3.08
C MET A 1 -22.97 -18.58 -4.48
N GLY A 2 -23.75 -17.99 -5.41
CA GLY A 2 -23.29 -17.70 -6.78
C GLY A 2 -22.43 -16.43 -6.97
N GLY A 3 -22.47 -15.45 -6.05
CA GLY A 3 -21.75 -14.18 -6.21
C GLY A 3 -20.23 -14.30 -6.08
N LEU A 4 -19.75 -15.07 -5.09
CA LEU A 4 -18.31 -15.27 -4.86
C LEU A 4 -17.67 -16.05 -6.02
N LEU A 5 -18.31 -17.13 -6.45
CA LEU A 5 -17.84 -17.93 -7.58
C LEU A 5 -17.81 -17.12 -8.88
N LYS A 6 -18.79 -16.23 -9.08
CA LYS A 6 -18.78 -15.31 -10.21
C LYS A 6 -17.61 -14.33 -10.12
N LEU A 7 -17.33 -13.77 -8.94
CA LEU A 7 -16.20 -12.86 -8.75
C LEU A 7 -14.85 -13.54 -9.02
N CYS A 8 -14.63 -14.75 -8.51
CA CYS A 8 -13.41 -15.52 -8.78
C CYS A 8 -13.25 -15.78 -10.28
N LYS A 9 -14.35 -16.15 -10.95
CA LYS A 9 -14.35 -16.36 -12.40
C LYS A 9 -14.05 -15.06 -13.17
N ASP A 10 -14.66 -13.95 -12.79
CA ASP A 10 -14.43 -12.64 -13.41
C ASP A 10 -12.95 -12.21 -13.21
N GLN A 11 -12.35 -12.50 -12.05
CA GLN A 11 -10.91 -12.27 -11.80
C GLN A 11 -10.02 -13.12 -12.71
N GLU A 12 -10.30 -14.42 -12.83
CA GLU A 12 -9.59 -15.32 -13.74
C GLU A 12 -9.70 -14.86 -15.20
N ASP A 13 -10.91 -14.55 -15.66
CA ASP A 13 -11.19 -14.13 -17.04
C ASP A 13 -10.40 -12.85 -17.42
N VAL A 14 -10.16 -11.96 -16.46
CA VAL A 14 -9.38 -10.72 -16.66
C VAL A 14 -7.87 -10.97 -16.57
N LEU A 15 -7.39 -11.65 -15.53
CA LEU A 15 -5.95 -11.73 -15.22
C LEU A 15 -5.23 -12.84 -15.99
N LEU A 16 -5.89 -13.98 -16.21
CA LEU A 16 -5.25 -15.16 -16.79
C LEU A 16 -4.75 -14.91 -18.22
N PRO A 17 -5.49 -14.23 -19.12
CA PRO A 17 -4.97 -13.90 -20.46
C PRO A 17 -3.71 -13.04 -20.39
N LEU A 18 -3.63 -12.09 -19.45
CA LEU A 18 -2.48 -11.21 -19.28
C LEU A 18 -1.26 -11.99 -18.77
N ILE A 19 -1.45 -12.88 -17.80
CA ILE A 19 -0.40 -13.74 -17.26
C ILE A 19 0.14 -14.67 -18.35
N ARG A 20 -0.73 -15.30 -19.14
CA ARG A 20 -0.34 -16.18 -20.25
C ARG A 20 0.39 -15.42 -21.35
N ALA A 21 -0.11 -14.23 -21.73
CA ALA A 21 0.56 -13.36 -22.70
C ALA A 21 1.95 -12.94 -22.21
N ARG A 22 2.11 -12.68 -20.91
CA ARG A 22 3.41 -12.37 -20.31
C ARG A 22 4.36 -13.57 -20.37
N LYS A 23 3.88 -14.76 -20.01
CA LYS A 23 4.65 -16.01 -20.04
C LYS A 23 5.17 -16.35 -21.45
N GLN A 24 4.39 -16.07 -22.48
CA GLN A 24 4.78 -16.29 -23.88
C GLN A 24 5.83 -15.28 -24.37
N ASN A 25 5.85 -14.07 -23.80
CA ASN A 25 6.76 -12.99 -24.17
C ASN A 25 8.04 -12.92 -23.30
N LYS A 26 8.41 -14.02 -22.62
CA LYS A 26 9.65 -14.08 -21.81
C LYS A 26 10.87 -13.75 -22.68
N GLY A 27 11.56 -12.65 -22.35
CA GLY A 27 12.75 -12.17 -23.08
C GLY A 27 12.53 -10.98 -24.03
N SER A 28 11.30 -10.46 -24.14
CA SER A 28 11.06 -9.16 -24.79
C SER A 28 11.76 -8.02 -24.01
N LYS A 29 12.18 -6.93 -24.68
CA LYS A 29 12.72 -5.69 -24.06
C LYS A 29 11.71 -4.96 -23.14
N SER A 30 10.64 -5.62 -22.75
CA SER A 30 9.64 -5.08 -21.84
C SER A 30 10.21 -4.85 -20.45
N VAL A 31 9.71 -3.82 -19.80
CA VAL A 31 9.90 -3.57 -18.36
C VAL A 31 9.55 -4.83 -17.57
N PHE A 32 10.41 -5.19 -16.61
CA PHE A 32 10.19 -6.29 -15.67
C PHE A 32 8.99 -5.98 -14.76
N SER A 33 8.12 -6.97 -14.55
CA SER A 33 6.84 -6.82 -13.86
C SER A 33 6.71 -7.82 -12.71
N TYR A 34 5.77 -7.57 -11.80
CA TYR A 34 5.47 -8.49 -10.70
C TYR A 34 5.14 -9.91 -11.19
N ALA A 35 4.42 -10.03 -12.31
CA ALA A 35 4.11 -11.33 -12.92
C ALA A 35 5.37 -12.11 -13.33
N ASP A 36 6.45 -11.44 -13.71
CA ASP A 36 7.72 -12.12 -14.04
C ASP A 36 8.34 -12.75 -12.80
N THR A 37 8.32 -12.04 -11.67
CA THR A 37 8.75 -12.59 -10.38
C THR A 37 7.95 -13.83 -10.01
N LEU A 38 6.62 -13.79 -10.16
CA LEU A 38 5.76 -14.94 -9.87
C LEU A 38 6.02 -16.14 -10.81
N LEU A 39 6.30 -15.87 -12.09
CA LEU A 39 6.63 -16.90 -13.09
C LEU A 39 7.99 -17.57 -12.86
N GLU A 40 8.88 -16.92 -12.11
CA GLU A 40 10.21 -17.42 -11.74
C GLU A 40 10.24 -18.01 -10.31
N LEU A 41 9.21 -17.73 -9.50
CA LEU A 41 9.10 -18.22 -8.13
C LEU A 41 8.96 -19.74 -8.08
N GLU A 42 9.76 -20.36 -7.21
CA GLU A 42 9.70 -21.79 -6.88
C GLU A 42 9.38 -21.97 -5.39
N LEU A 43 8.33 -22.74 -5.12
CA LEU A 43 7.93 -23.14 -3.78
C LEU A 43 8.88 -24.24 -3.30
N LYS A 44 9.88 -23.86 -2.50
CA LYS A 44 10.97 -24.75 -2.07
C LYS A 44 10.50 -26.02 -1.36
N GLU A 45 9.44 -25.91 -0.56
CA GLU A 45 8.89 -27.04 0.21
C GLU A 45 8.18 -28.06 -0.68
N GLU A 46 7.56 -27.60 -1.77
CA GLU A 46 6.79 -28.42 -2.71
C GLU A 46 7.57 -28.76 -3.99
N ASN A 47 8.76 -28.19 -4.15
CA ASN A 47 9.62 -28.30 -5.34
C ASN A 47 8.86 -28.07 -6.66
N ARG A 48 7.96 -27.07 -6.69
CA ARG A 48 7.15 -26.71 -7.86
C ARG A 48 7.02 -25.21 -8.04
N LYS A 49 6.55 -24.80 -9.21
CA LYS A 49 6.16 -23.41 -9.49
C LYS A 49 4.71 -23.15 -9.11
N LEU A 50 4.35 -21.87 -9.07
CA LEU A 50 2.96 -21.44 -8.93
C LEU A 50 2.11 -21.93 -10.10
N ASN A 51 0.90 -22.39 -9.78
CA ASN A 51 -0.11 -22.70 -10.78
C ASN A 51 -0.82 -21.40 -11.24
N GLU A 52 -1.66 -21.51 -12.26
CA GLU A 52 -2.32 -20.33 -12.84
C GLU A 52 -3.29 -19.66 -11.86
N ASP A 53 -4.03 -20.42 -11.07
CA ASP A 53 -5.00 -19.92 -10.10
C ASP A 53 -4.31 -19.20 -8.93
N GLU A 54 -3.17 -19.71 -8.47
CA GLU A 54 -2.30 -19.08 -7.47
C GLU A 54 -1.74 -17.75 -8.01
N MET A 55 -1.29 -17.72 -9.28
CA MET A 55 -0.81 -16.49 -9.90
C MET A 55 -1.93 -15.45 -10.06
N VAL A 56 -3.13 -15.87 -10.48
CA VAL A 56 -4.31 -14.98 -10.55
C VAL A 56 -4.61 -14.41 -9.17
N SER A 57 -4.61 -15.26 -8.14
CA SER A 57 -4.88 -14.85 -6.75
C SER A 57 -3.87 -13.82 -6.25
N LEU A 58 -2.56 -14.07 -6.42
CA LEU A 58 -1.50 -13.16 -5.98
C LEU A 58 -1.49 -11.84 -6.75
N CYS A 59 -1.72 -11.88 -8.07
CA CYS A 59 -1.87 -10.66 -8.87
C CYS A 59 -3.10 -9.86 -8.45
N SER A 60 -4.22 -10.52 -8.16
CA SER A 60 -5.44 -9.87 -7.69
C SER A 60 -5.26 -9.24 -6.32
N GLU A 61 -4.62 -9.94 -5.38
CA GLU A 61 -4.28 -9.42 -4.05
C GLU A 61 -3.43 -8.16 -4.14
N PHE A 62 -2.37 -8.19 -4.97
CA PHE A 62 -1.48 -7.04 -5.16
C PHE A 62 -2.24 -5.80 -5.68
N LEU A 63 -3.10 -5.99 -6.69
CA LEU A 63 -3.90 -4.89 -7.25
C LEU A 63 -4.91 -4.35 -6.25
N ASN A 64 -5.60 -5.23 -5.53
CA ASN A 64 -6.57 -4.84 -4.51
C ASN A 64 -5.90 -4.04 -3.38
N GLY A 65 -4.79 -4.56 -2.84
CA GLY A 65 -4.06 -3.92 -1.74
C GLY A 65 -3.45 -2.56 -2.12
N GLY A 66 -3.03 -2.38 -3.38
CA GLY A 66 -2.33 -1.18 -3.83
C GLY A 66 -3.21 -0.08 -4.45
N MET A 67 -4.40 -0.41 -4.95
CA MET A 67 -5.21 0.54 -5.74
C MET A 67 -6.11 1.42 -4.86
N ASP A 68 -7.11 0.83 -4.21
CA ASP A 68 -8.16 1.60 -3.53
C ASP A 68 -7.61 2.33 -2.30
N THR A 69 -6.66 1.72 -1.59
CA THR A 69 -6.00 2.29 -0.41
C THR A 69 -5.21 3.56 -0.76
N THR A 70 -4.39 3.48 -1.81
CA THR A 70 -3.56 4.60 -2.29
C THR A 70 -4.41 5.71 -2.89
N SER A 71 -5.41 5.37 -3.71
CA SER A 71 -6.35 6.33 -4.28
C SER A 71 -7.10 7.10 -3.19
N THR A 72 -7.62 6.38 -2.20
CA THR A 72 -8.30 6.97 -1.04
C THR A 72 -7.36 7.89 -0.28
N ALA A 73 -6.11 7.48 0.00
CA ALA A 73 -5.12 8.33 0.65
C ALA A 73 -4.87 9.63 -0.13
N LEU A 74 -4.67 9.54 -1.45
CA LEU A 74 -4.41 10.69 -2.32
C LEU A 74 -5.59 11.67 -2.38
N GLN A 75 -6.81 11.18 -2.58
CA GLN A 75 -8.04 12.01 -2.60
C GLN A 75 -8.11 12.90 -1.37
N TRP A 76 -7.85 12.27 -0.25
CA TRP A 76 -7.90 12.85 1.07
C TRP A 76 -6.74 13.80 1.37
N ILE A 77 -5.52 13.51 0.88
CA ILE A 77 -4.40 14.48 0.87
C ILE A 77 -4.84 15.73 0.10
N MET A 78 -5.34 15.55 -1.13
CA MET A 78 -5.73 16.66 -2.00
C MET A 78 -6.83 17.52 -1.40
N GLU A 79 -7.85 16.91 -0.78
CA GLU A 79 -8.89 17.64 -0.05
C GLU A 79 -8.29 18.54 1.04
N ASN A 80 -7.29 18.05 1.79
CA ASN A 80 -6.67 18.83 2.86
C ASN A 80 -5.81 19.97 2.31
N LEU A 81 -5.09 19.73 1.21
CA LEU A 81 -4.31 20.80 0.57
C LEU A 81 -5.23 21.92 0.06
N VAL A 82 -6.37 21.58 -0.55
CA VAL A 82 -7.38 22.56 -0.97
C VAL A 82 -7.96 23.33 0.22
N LYS A 83 -8.20 22.65 1.35
CA LYS A 83 -8.76 23.25 2.56
C LYS A 83 -7.76 24.12 3.33
N TYR A 84 -6.46 23.84 3.24
CA TYR A 84 -5.40 24.52 3.98
C TYR A 84 -4.33 25.10 3.04
N PRO A 85 -4.59 26.27 2.42
CA PRO A 85 -3.69 26.88 1.44
C PRO A 85 -2.28 27.16 1.98
N ASP A 86 -2.14 27.46 3.27
CA ASP A 86 -0.82 27.69 3.89
C ASP A 86 0.02 26.41 3.92
N VAL A 87 -0.60 25.25 4.14
CA VAL A 87 0.08 23.94 4.09
C VAL A 87 0.52 23.65 2.66
N GLN A 88 -0.37 23.89 1.69
CA GLN A 88 -0.06 23.72 0.28
C GLN A 88 1.10 24.62 -0.18
N ARG A 89 1.07 25.91 0.20
CA ARG A 89 2.13 26.87 -0.14
C ARG A 89 3.48 26.40 0.39
N LYS A 90 3.55 26.01 1.67
CA LYS A 90 4.78 25.51 2.29
C LYS A 90 5.29 24.22 1.65
N LEU A 91 4.38 23.33 1.25
CA LEU A 91 4.75 22.10 0.53
C LEU A 91 5.36 22.39 -0.85
N VAL A 92 4.75 23.32 -1.59
CA VAL A 92 5.28 23.75 -2.90
C VAL A 92 6.63 24.44 -2.75
N GLU A 93 6.82 25.27 -1.72
CA GLU A 93 8.11 25.90 -1.41
C GLU A 93 9.20 24.85 -1.16
N GLU A 94 8.94 23.86 -0.30
CA GLU A 94 9.89 22.76 -0.05
C GLU A 94 10.25 22.00 -1.34
N ILE A 95 9.26 21.66 -2.17
CA ILE A 95 9.49 20.96 -3.43
C ILE A 95 10.36 21.79 -4.38
N LYS A 96 10.08 23.11 -4.49
CA LYS A 96 10.86 24.03 -5.34
C LYS A 96 12.31 24.15 -4.90
N GLU A 97 12.57 24.20 -3.59
CA GLU A 97 13.92 24.26 -3.05
C GLU A 97 14.75 23.02 -3.43
N VAL A 98 14.12 21.84 -3.44
CA VAL A 98 14.81 20.57 -3.76
C VAL A 98 15.11 20.42 -5.25
N ILE A 99 14.18 20.80 -6.14
CA ILE A 99 14.32 20.59 -7.59
C ILE A 99 15.05 21.73 -8.33
N GLY A 100 15.44 22.79 -7.63
CA GLY A 100 16.16 23.94 -8.16
C GLY A 100 15.21 25.09 -8.56
N GLY A 101 15.01 26.00 -7.61
CA GLY A 101 13.90 26.95 -7.54
C GLY A 101 13.94 28.19 -8.43
N ASP A 102 13.84 28.01 -9.75
CA ASP A 102 13.21 29.00 -10.64
C ASP A 102 11.90 28.41 -11.22
N ASP A 103 11.12 29.20 -11.97
CA ASP A 103 9.90 28.71 -12.64
C ASP A 103 10.17 27.57 -13.64
N SER A 104 11.45 27.25 -13.93
CA SER A 104 11.84 26.06 -14.71
C SER A 104 11.88 24.77 -13.88
N GLY A 105 11.98 24.87 -12.55
CA GLY A 105 11.98 23.75 -11.61
C GLY A 105 10.68 22.95 -11.61
N LEU A 106 9.53 23.58 -11.89
CA LEU A 106 8.23 22.89 -12.02
C LEU A 106 8.16 21.90 -13.20
N ASN A 107 9.11 21.96 -14.14
CA ASN A 107 9.22 21.02 -15.25
C ASN A 107 10.18 19.85 -14.96
N LYS A 108 10.79 19.80 -13.77
CA LYS A 108 11.63 18.69 -13.33
C LYS A 108 10.82 17.75 -12.44
N GLU A 109 10.89 16.47 -12.76
CA GLU A 109 10.27 15.42 -11.94
C GLU A 109 11.07 15.20 -10.65
N VAL A 110 10.36 15.03 -9.55
CA VAL A 110 10.95 14.58 -8.27
C VAL A 110 11.41 13.15 -8.44
N LYS A 111 12.68 12.88 -8.15
CA LYS A 111 13.24 11.52 -8.19
C LYS A 111 13.21 10.87 -6.82
N GLU A 112 13.40 9.55 -6.79
CA GLU A 112 13.42 8.79 -5.54
C GLU A 112 14.51 9.27 -4.58
N GLU A 113 15.68 9.66 -5.10
CA GLU A 113 16.79 10.16 -4.29
C GLU A 113 16.49 11.52 -3.63
N ASP A 114 15.52 12.27 -4.17
CA ASP A 114 15.12 13.57 -3.64
C ASP A 114 14.13 13.46 -2.48
N LEU A 115 13.47 12.32 -2.30
CA LEU A 115 12.47 12.12 -1.24
C LEU A 115 13.04 12.33 0.17
N GLN A 116 14.32 12.04 0.37
CA GLN A 116 15.00 12.28 1.65
C GLN A 116 15.13 13.77 2.00
N LYS A 117 15.03 14.66 1.00
CA LYS A 117 15.10 16.12 1.14
C LYS A 117 13.71 16.76 1.27
N LEU A 118 12.63 15.97 1.31
CA LEU A 118 11.24 16.44 1.40
C LEU A 118 10.57 16.06 2.74
N PRO A 119 11.11 16.48 3.90
CA PRO A 119 10.58 16.10 5.21
C PRO A 119 9.17 16.64 5.47
N TYR A 120 8.80 17.81 4.93
CA TYR A 120 7.47 18.37 5.09
C TYR A 120 6.43 17.61 4.25
N LEU A 121 6.75 17.19 3.03
CA LEU A 121 5.93 16.25 2.26
C LEU A 121 5.65 14.97 3.06
N LYS A 122 6.68 14.38 3.67
CA LYS A 122 6.53 13.21 4.55
C LYS A 122 5.57 13.50 5.70
N CYS A 123 5.70 14.65 6.37
CA CYS A 123 4.78 15.07 7.43
C CYS A 123 3.33 15.21 6.93
N VAL A 124 3.11 15.78 5.75
CA VAL A 124 1.76 15.92 5.15
C VAL A 124 1.12 14.55 4.92
N VAL A 125 1.88 13.60 4.34
CA VAL A 125 1.41 12.23 4.10
C VAL A 125 1.09 11.54 5.43
N LEU A 126 1.98 11.61 6.41
CA LEU A 126 1.81 10.93 7.70
C LEU A 126 0.66 11.53 8.53
N GLU A 127 0.52 12.85 8.59
CA GLU A 127 -0.59 13.50 9.29
C GLU A 127 -1.93 13.13 8.64
N ARG A 128 -1.93 12.97 7.31
CA ARG A 128 -3.12 12.54 6.60
C ARG A 128 -3.52 11.10 6.94
N LEU A 129 -2.57 10.17 6.86
CA LEU A 129 -2.79 8.76 7.22
C LEU A 129 -3.21 8.61 8.68
N ARG A 130 -2.68 9.45 9.59
CA ARG A 130 -3.10 9.49 10.99
C ARG A 130 -4.56 9.89 11.14
N ARG A 131 -4.97 10.99 10.51
CA ARG A 131 -6.34 11.52 10.69
C ARG A 131 -7.39 10.68 9.97
N HIS A 132 -7.03 10.09 8.83
CA HIS A 132 -7.96 9.37 8.00
C HIS A 132 -7.25 8.24 7.24
N PRO A 133 -6.98 7.14 7.96
CA PRO A 133 -6.44 5.96 7.34
C PRO A 133 -7.42 5.41 6.29
N PRO A 134 -6.95 4.87 5.16
CA PRO A 134 -7.81 4.27 4.15
C PRO A 134 -8.66 3.09 4.67
N ALA A 135 -8.20 2.42 5.72
CA ALA A 135 -8.91 1.34 6.40
C ALA A 135 -9.14 1.67 7.87
N HIS A 136 -10.34 1.34 8.37
CA HIS A 136 -10.69 1.53 9.79
C HIS A 136 -10.21 0.37 10.68
N LEU A 137 -10.14 -0.84 10.10
CA LEU A 137 -9.64 -2.05 10.75
C LEU A 137 -8.44 -2.57 9.95
N VAL A 138 -7.47 -3.15 10.65
CA VAL A 138 -6.50 -4.03 9.99
C VAL A 138 -7.15 -5.35 9.59
N LEU A 139 -6.50 -6.14 8.74
CA LEU A 139 -6.99 -7.48 8.41
C LEU A 139 -7.15 -8.32 9.70
N PRO A 140 -8.24 -9.09 9.85
CA PRO A 140 -8.45 -9.92 11.02
C PRO A 140 -7.30 -10.91 11.22
N HIS A 141 -6.82 -11.02 12.46
CA HIS A 141 -5.80 -12.01 12.82
C HIS A 141 -6.46 -13.12 13.65
N ALA A 142 -5.98 -14.35 13.52
CA ALA A 142 -6.39 -15.47 14.38
C ALA A 142 -5.21 -15.93 15.24
N VAL A 143 -5.47 -16.18 16.53
CA VAL A 143 -4.42 -16.68 17.44
C VAL A 143 -4.17 -18.16 17.17
N LYS A 144 -2.89 -18.57 17.10
CA LYS A 144 -2.51 -19.96 16.77
C LYS A 144 -2.62 -20.93 17.96
N GLU A 145 -2.69 -20.37 19.16
CA GLU A 145 -2.79 -21.05 20.45
C GLU A 145 -3.52 -20.15 21.44
N ASP A 146 -3.93 -20.72 22.56
CA ASP A 146 -4.54 -19.98 23.65
C ASP A 146 -3.58 -18.91 24.18
N VAL A 147 -4.01 -17.64 24.19
CA VAL A 147 -3.18 -16.51 24.61
C VAL A 147 -3.94 -15.60 25.57
N VAL A 148 -3.25 -15.09 26.60
CA VAL A 148 -3.82 -14.10 27.52
C VAL A 148 -3.42 -12.71 27.04
N LEU A 149 -4.39 -11.90 26.60
CA LEU A 149 -4.20 -10.51 26.18
C LEU A 149 -4.87 -9.58 27.20
N ASN A 150 -4.09 -8.73 27.88
CA ASN A 150 -4.58 -7.81 28.91
C ASN A 150 -5.46 -8.49 29.99
N GLY A 151 -5.10 -9.72 30.38
CA GLY A 151 -5.84 -10.50 31.38
C GLY A 151 -7.06 -11.26 30.84
N TYR A 152 -7.36 -11.16 29.54
CA TYR A 152 -8.43 -11.92 28.89
C TYR A 152 -7.84 -13.11 28.13
N LEU A 153 -8.40 -14.30 28.34
CA LEU A 153 -8.06 -15.49 27.56
C LEU A 153 -8.72 -15.40 26.17
N VAL A 154 -7.90 -15.39 25.13
CA VAL A 154 -8.31 -15.56 23.74
C VAL A 154 -7.98 -17.01 23.36
N PRO A 155 -8.99 -17.85 23.07
CA PRO A 155 -8.76 -19.25 22.73
C PRO A 155 -8.14 -19.37 21.33
N LYS A 156 -7.45 -20.47 21.09
CA LYS A 156 -6.95 -20.88 19.77
C LYS A 156 -8.02 -20.70 18.70
N ASP A 157 -7.61 -20.20 17.53
CA ASP A 157 -8.44 -19.84 16.37
C ASP A 157 -9.39 -18.65 16.62
N GLY A 158 -9.34 -18.05 17.81
CA GLY A 158 -10.05 -16.82 18.13
C GLY A 158 -9.57 -15.65 17.26
N THR A 159 -10.52 -14.92 16.66
CA THR A 159 -10.23 -13.76 15.82
C THR A 159 -10.04 -12.50 16.67
N VAL A 160 -8.96 -11.79 16.42
CA VAL A 160 -8.62 -10.49 17.02
C VAL A 160 -8.62 -9.43 15.93
N ASN A 161 -9.35 -8.34 16.18
CA ASN A 161 -9.45 -7.20 15.27
C ASN A 161 -8.84 -5.97 15.95
N PHE A 162 -8.00 -5.24 15.22
CA PHE A 162 -7.43 -3.97 15.70
C PHE A 162 -8.01 -2.80 14.92
N MET A 163 -8.48 -1.80 15.66
CA MET A 163 -8.95 -0.55 15.07
C MET A 163 -7.76 0.38 14.86
N VAL A 164 -7.57 0.84 13.63
CA VAL A 164 -6.44 1.69 13.25
C VAL A 164 -6.41 2.98 14.08
N ALA A 165 -7.58 3.54 14.38
CA ALA A 165 -7.71 4.77 15.19
C ALA A 165 -7.21 4.63 16.63
N GLU A 166 -7.13 3.41 17.16
CA GLU A 166 -6.65 3.12 18.52
C GLU A 166 -5.15 2.78 18.54
N MET A 167 -4.56 2.47 17.39
CA MET A 167 -3.13 2.19 17.24
C MET A 167 -2.31 3.47 17.04
N VAL A 168 -2.89 4.52 16.47
CA VAL A 168 -2.17 5.76 16.16
C VAL A 168 -2.36 6.78 17.28
N PRO A 169 -1.28 7.31 17.88
CA PRO A 169 -1.39 8.36 18.90
C PRO A 169 -2.19 9.55 18.39
N LYS A 170 -3.21 9.95 19.15
CA LYS A 170 -4.04 11.12 18.84
C LYS A 170 -3.28 12.44 19.10
N ASP A 171 -2.21 12.38 19.90
CA ASP A 171 -1.33 13.49 20.25
C ASP A 171 -0.19 13.71 19.24
N VAL A 172 -0.18 14.89 18.62
CA VAL A 172 0.82 15.33 17.62
C VAL A 172 2.26 15.32 18.16
N LYS A 173 2.45 15.50 19.48
CA LYS A 173 3.77 15.54 20.12
C LYS A 173 4.47 14.18 20.20
N ILE A 174 3.72 13.07 20.25
CA ILE A 174 4.28 11.71 20.37
C ILE A 174 4.89 11.26 19.04
N ILE A 175 4.30 11.69 17.93
CA ILE A 175 4.75 11.33 16.57
C ILE A 175 6.10 11.97 16.24
N GLN A 176 6.35 13.19 16.72
CA GLN A 176 7.63 13.86 16.56
C GLN A 176 8.76 13.18 17.36
N VAL A 177 8.46 12.27 18.30
CA VAL A 177 9.48 11.46 18.99
C VAL A 177 9.75 10.15 18.23
N SER A 178 8.71 9.54 17.62
CA SER A 178 8.87 8.32 16.80
C SER A 178 9.47 8.54 15.40
N LEU A 179 9.45 9.78 14.87
CA LEU A 179 10.10 10.11 13.60
C LEU A 179 11.60 10.43 13.71
N TYR A 180 12.11 10.55 14.94
CA TYR A 180 13.52 10.85 15.25
C TYR A 180 14.25 9.68 15.94
N LEU A 181 13.60 8.51 16.02
CA LEU A 181 14.18 7.21 16.41
C LEU A 181 14.09 6.25 15.22
#